data_AF-A0A2N2NDT5-F1
#
_entry.id   AF-A0A2N2NDT5-F1
#
_cell.length_a   1.000
_cell.length_b   1.000
_cell.length_c   1.000
_cell.angle_alpha   90.00
_cell.angle_beta   90.00
_cell.angle_gamma   90.00
#
_symmetry.space_group_name_H-M   'P 1'
#
loop_
_entity.id
_entity.type
_entity.pdbx_description
1 polymer ?
#
loop_
_entity_poly.entity_id
_entity_poly.type
_entity_poly.pdbx_seq_one_letter_code
_entity_poly.pdbx_strand_id
1 'polypeptide(L)' 'MAEIKFDIVKRIGVLSTSSKGWTKELNLVSWNDRDPKYDIREWSPDGTTMGKGVTLTTEELDALRKLLEQLPARD' A
#
# COMPACT_ATOMS: atom_id res chain seq x y z
N MET A 1 -3.02 6.35 -22.47
CA MET A 1 -2.35 6.57 -21.17
C MET A 1 -1.00 5.92 -21.24
N ALA A 2 0.05 6.56 -20.72
CA ALA A 2 1.34 5.89 -20.57
C ALA A 2 1.19 4.71 -19.60
N GLU A 3 1.88 3.63 -19.86
CA GLU A 3 1.98 2.49 -18.95
C GLU A 3 2.57 2.96 -17.62
N ILE A 4 1.91 2.61 -16.51
CA ILE A 4 2.41 2.91 -15.16
C ILE A 4 3.39 1.80 -14.80
N LYS A 5 4.66 2.15 -14.63
CA LYS A 5 5.67 1.25 -14.10
C LYS A 5 5.70 1.35 -12.58
N PHE A 6 5.91 0.21 -11.92
CA PHE A 6 6.10 0.17 -10.49
C PHE A 6 7.12 -0.90 -10.09
N ASP A 7 7.78 -0.67 -8.97
CA ASP A 7 8.61 -1.67 -8.29
C ASP A 7 8.24 -1.70 -6.80
N ILE A 8 7.94 -2.91 -6.29
CA ILE A 8 7.66 -3.12 -4.87
C ILE A 8 9.00 -3.32 -4.16
N VAL A 9 9.61 -2.21 -3.75
CA VAL A 9 10.91 -2.15 -3.08
C VAL A 9 10.89 -2.93 -1.76
N LYS A 10 9.78 -2.87 -1.02
CA LYS A 10 9.62 -3.61 0.25
C LYS A 10 8.18 -3.97 0.51
N ARG A 11 7.93 -5.24 0.82
CA ARG A 11 6.65 -5.69 1.38
C ARG A 11 6.62 -5.48 2.89
N ILE A 12 5.58 -4.81 3.41
CA ILE A 12 5.49 -4.49 4.84
C ILE A 12 4.41 -5.33 5.52
N GLY A 13 3.19 -5.37 4.97
CA GLY A 13 2.15 -6.21 5.56
C GLY A 13 0.85 -6.23 4.77
N VAL A 14 0.05 -7.27 5.02
CA VAL A 14 -1.28 -7.46 4.43
C VAL A 14 -2.33 -7.02 5.44
N LEU A 15 -3.20 -6.08 5.04
CA LEU A 15 -4.32 -5.59 5.83
C LEU A 15 -5.55 -6.50 5.72
N SER A 16 -5.79 -7.07 4.54
CA SER A 16 -6.92 -7.97 4.30
C SER A 16 -6.69 -8.83 3.07
N THR A 17 -7.29 -10.02 3.04
CA THR A 17 -7.35 -10.88 1.85
C THR A 17 -8.81 -11.09 1.46
N SER A 18 -9.14 -10.89 0.19
CA SER A 18 -10.47 -11.14 -0.35
C SER A 18 -10.69 -12.63 -0.64
N SER A 19 -11.96 -13.03 -0.84
CA SER A 19 -12.31 -14.39 -1.26
C SER A 19 -11.74 -14.81 -2.61
N LYS A 20 -11.35 -13.85 -3.46
CA LYS A 20 -10.70 -14.08 -4.76
C LYS A 20 -9.18 -14.05 -4.69
N GLY A 21 -8.60 -14.01 -3.48
CA GLY A 21 -7.16 -14.00 -3.26
C GLY A 21 -6.47 -12.65 -3.45
N TRP A 22 -7.21 -11.58 -3.80
CA TRP A 22 -6.64 -10.24 -3.84
C TRP A 22 -6.27 -9.79 -2.42
N THR A 23 -5.10 -9.17 -2.27
CA THR A 23 -4.59 -8.69 -1.00
C THR A 23 -4.58 -7.17 -0.97
N LYS A 24 -5.03 -6.57 0.12
CA LYS A 24 -4.80 -5.15 0.40
C LYS A 24 -3.58 -5.04 1.28
N GLU A 25 -2.57 -4.30 0.84
CA GLU A 25 -1.25 -4.32 1.45
C GLU A 25 -0.76 -2.90 1.73
N LEU A 26 0.05 -2.75 2.78
CA LEU A 26 0.97 -1.61 2.95
C LEU A 26 2.34 -2.05 2.47
N ASN A 27 2.91 -1.33 1.51
CA ASN A 27 4.23 -1.61 0.94
C ASN A 27 5.01 -0.30 0.70
N LEU A 28 6.32 -0.43 0.42
CA LEU A 28 7.13 0.63 -0.14
C LEU A 28 7.24 0.41 -1.65
N VAL A 29 6.79 1.38 -2.46
CA VAL A 29 6.65 1.25 -3.91
C VAL A 29 7.32 2.43 -4.62
N SER A 30 8.18 2.14 -5.60
CA SER A 30 8.66 3.11 -6.57
C SER A 30 7.69 3.17 -7.74
N TRP A 31 7.24 4.38 -8.10
CA TRP A 31 6.33 4.59 -9.24
C TRP A 31 7.05 5.34 -10.34
N ASN A 32 7.07 4.77 -11.55
CA ASN A 32 7.74 5.33 -12.72
C ASN A 32 9.19 5.76 -12.43
N ASP A 33 9.95 4.86 -11.81
CA ASP A 33 11.37 5.03 -11.50
C ASP A 33 11.68 6.23 -10.56
N ARG A 34 10.70 6.67 -9.77
CA ARG A 34 10.85 7.74 -8.77
C ARG A 34 11.19 7.19 -7.39
N ASP A 35 11.59 8.09 -6.49
CA ASP A 35 11.84 7.76 -5.10
C ASP A 35 10.67 6.97 -4.48
N PRO A 36 10.96 5.85 -3.80
CA PRO A 36 9.93 5.00 -3.24
C PRO A 36 9.10 5.72 -2.17
N LYS A 37 7.79 5.45 -2.18
CA LYS A 37 6.84 5.98 -1.21
C LYS A 37 6.04 4.84 -0.59
N TYR A 38 5.44 5.11 0.56
CA TYR A 38 4.52 4.16 1.16
C TYR A 38 3.23 4.12 0.34
N ASP A 39 2.67 2.94 0.17
CA ASP A 39 1.47 2.75 -0.63
C ASP A 39 0.56 1.72 0.04
N ILE A 40 -0.71 2.09 0.20
CA ILE A 40 -1.76 1.18 0.65
C ILE A 40 -2.68 0.88 -0.53
N ARG A 41 -2.66 -0.35 -1.04
CA ARG A 41 -3.37 -0.72 -2.28
C ARG A 41 -3.73 -2.18 -2.34
N GLU A 42 -4.74 -2.49 -3.15
CA GLU A 42 -5.07 -3.85 -3.53
C GLU A 42 -4.19 -4.38 -4.67
N TRP A 43 -3.72 -5.61 -4.53
CA TRP A 43 -2.91 -6.32 -5.51
C TRP A 43 -3.60 -7.63 -5.91
N SER A 44 -3.44 -8.01 -7.18
CA SER A 44 -3.86 -9.32 -7.66
C SER A 44 -3.05 -10.43 -6.99
N PRO A 45 -3.55 -11.69 -6.97
CA PRO A 45 -2.85 -12.80 -6.32
C PRO A 45 -1.43 -13.06 -6.83
N ASP A 46 -1.15 -12.70 -8.09
CA ASP A 46 0.16 -12.80 -8.74
C ASP A 46 1.00 -11.51 -8.63
N GLY A 47 0.45 -10.45 -8.05
CA GLY A 47 1.11 -9.16 -7.85
C GLY A 47 1.35 -8.34 -9.12
N THR A 48 0.81 -8.74 -10.27
CA THR A 48 1.04 -8.07 -11.57
C THR A 48 0.08 -6.92 -11.82
N THR A 49 -1.12 -6.99 -11.23
CA THR A 49 -2.18 -6.02 -11.41
C THR A 49 -2.49 -5.35 -10.09
N MET A 50 -2.78 -4.05 -10.15
CA MET A 50 -3.13 -3.24 -9.00
C MET A 50 -4.56 -2.74 -9.08
N GLY A 51 -5.22 -2.67 -7.92
CA GLY A 51 -6.52 -2.07 -7.72
C GLY A 51 -6.44 -0.62 -7.22
N LYS A 52 -7.49 -0.19 -6.53
CA LYS A 52 -7.54 1.14 -5.91
C LYS A 52 -6.60 1.19 -4.70
N GLY A 53 -5.99 2.36 -4.48
CA GLY A 53 -5.09 2.59 -3.37
C GLY A 53 -4.72 4.06 -3.20
N VAL A 54 -3.84 4.31 -2.25
CA VAL A 54 -3.30 5.64 -1.94
C VAL A 54 -1.80 5.54 -1.71
N THR A 55 -1.05 6.46 -2.32
CA THR A 55 0.37 6.66 -2.04
C THR A 55 0.51 7.74 -0.97
N LEU A 56 1.35 7.49 0.01
CA LEU A 56 1.60 8.35 1.17
C LEU A 56 3.07 8.75 1.19
N THR A 57 3.35 10.01 1.47
CA THR A 57 4.71 10.40 1.88
C THR A 57 5.03 9.83 3.26
N THR A 58 6.31 9.91 3.65
CA THR A 58 6.73 9.52 4.99
C THR A 58 5.99 10.32 6.08
N GLU A 59 5.81 11.63 5.87
CA GLU A 59 5.11 12.51 6.80
C GLU A 59 3.63 12.16 6.91
N GLU A 60 2.98 11.82 5.79
CA GLU A 60 1.59 11.36 5.78
C GLU A 60 1.43 10.00 6.49
N LEU A 61 2.39 9.07 6.30
CA LEU A 61 2.37 7.79 7.01
C LEU A 61 2.56 7.98 8.52
N ASP A 62 3.49 8.84 8.93
CA ASP A 62 3.73 9.14 10.35
C ASP A 62 2.51 9.81 11.00
N ALA A 63 1.84 10.71 10.28
CA ALA A 63 0.58 11.30 10.72
C ALA A 63 -0.52 10.24 10.85
N LEU A 64 -0.68 9.37 9.85
CA LEU A 64 -1.64 8.27 9.89
C LEU A 64 -1.38 7.34 11.09
N ARG A 65 -0.12 6.97 11.33
CA ARG A 65 0.25 6.13 12.48
C ARG A 65 -0.20 6.75 13.80
N LYS A 66 0.05 8.04 14.02
CA LYS A 66 -0.37 8.76 15.24
C LYS A 66 -1.89 8.78 15.40
N LEU A 67 -2.64 8.93 14.29
CA LEU A 67 -4.10 8.87 14.32
C LEU A 67 -4.60 7.47 14.69
N LEU A 68 -3.97 6.42 14.16
CA LEU A 68 -4.33 5.03 14.48
C LEU A 68 -4.08 4.70 15.96
N GLU A 69 -3.00 5.20 16.56
CA GLU A 69 -2.69 5.02 17.99
C GLU A 69 -3.71 5.70 18.92
N GLN A 70 -4.46 6.70 18.42
CA GLN A 70 -5.54 7.37 19.17
C GLN A 70 -6.88 6.66 19.06
N LEU A 71 -7.03 5.70 18.15
CA LEU A 71 -8.27 4.95 18.03
C LEU A 71 -8.45 4.06 19.27
N PRO A 72 -9.68 3.90 19.78
CA PRO A 72 -9.94 2.99 20.87
C PRO A 72 -9.51 1.58 20.45
N ALA A 73 -8.89 0.85 21.39
CA ALA A 73 -8.62 -0.57 21.21
C ALA A 73 -9.95 -1.24 20.81
N ARG A 74 -9.91 -1.98 19.70
CA ARG A 74 -11.06 -2.77 19.27
C ARG A 74 -10.95 -4.11 19.99
N ASP A 75 -11.97 -4.44 20.77
CA ASP A 75 -12.19 -5.77 21.37
C ASP A 75 -12.44 -6.83 20.28
#